data_AF-A0A6N8H4M4-F1
#
_entry.id   AF-A0A6N8H4M4-F1
#
_cell.length_a   1.000
_cell.length_b   1.000
_cell.length_c   1.000
_cell.angle_alpha   90.00
_cell.angle_beta   90.00
_cell.angle_gamma   90.00
#
_symmetry.space_group_name_H-M   'P 1'
#
loop_
_entity.id
_entity.type
_entity.pdbx_description
1 polymer ?
#
loop_
_entity_poly.entity_id
_entity_poly.type
_entity_poly.pdbx_seq_one_letter_code
_entity_poly.pdbx_strand_id
1 'polypeptide(L)'
;MAGKLIAHLVAWYMPDKSPGGGGLENLTVDNAYLLEAQRLHAELERRARGQPLCVEVDIRPVKNKRTLDQNRLMWALLNRLALALSGDTPGGVTAEQCYLDLLVEFGAEVETWRVPVKTLPALRNAYRVVQKVEQLDNGYCMVRIGLGSSNFDRQQMHDFIDRIFDRLAEAGVDDAETTEQYRDWRRADELY
;
A
#
# COMPACT_ATOMS: atom_id res chain seq x y z
N MET A 1 10.70 5.13 -13.56
CA MET A 1 10.32 4.21 -14.67
C MET A 1 10.08 2.80 -14.13
N ALA A 2 8.90 2.21 -14.30
CA ALA A 2 8.61 0.84 -13.85
C ALA A 2 9.49 -0.20 -14.59
N GLY A 3 9.75 -1.37 -13.98
CA GLY A 3 10.44 -2.48 -14.66
C GLY A 3 9.68 -2.92 -15.91
N LYS A 4 10.39 -3.23 -16.99
CA LYS A 4 9.76 -3.76 -18.22
C LYS A 4 9.04 -5.06 -17.85
N LEU A 5 7.78 -5.19 -18.26
CA LEU A 5 6.95 -6.38 -18.06
C LEU A 5 7.70 -7.61 -18.61
N ILE A 6 7.91 -8.62 -17.76
CA ILE A 6 8.56 -9.89 -18.14
C ILE A 6 7.54 -10.79 -18.81
N ALA A 7 6.39 -10.94 -18.18
CA ALA A 7 5.30 -11.76 -18.68
C ALA A 7 3.96 -11.19 -18.19
N HIS A 8 2.95 -11.38 -19.03
CA HIS A 8 1.55 -11.19 -18.71
C HIS A 8 0.85 -12.50 -19.03
N LEU A 9 0.13 -13.05 -18.05
CA LEU A 9 -0.53 -14.33 -18.20
C LEU A 9 -1.86 -14.35 -17.47
N VAL A 10 -2.77 -15.13 -18.03
CA VAL A 10 -4.03 -15.49 -17.38
C VAL A 10 -3.81 -16.81 -16.64
N ALA A 11 -4.11 -16.80 -15.35
CA ALA A 11 -4.02 -17.97 -14.47
C ALA A 11 -5.36 -18.21 -13.77
N TRP A 12 -5.47 -19.37 -13.12
CA TRP A 12 -6.62 -19.71 -12.30
C TRP A 12 -6.19 -19.86 -10.84
N TYR A 13 -6.80 -19.06 -9.98
CA TYR A 13 -6.77 -19.28 -8.55
C TYR A 13 -7.73 -20.42 -8.19
N MET A 14 -7.25 -21.44 -7.49
CA MET A 14 -7.99 -22.64 -7.15
C MET A 14 -8.16 -22.73 -5.62
N PRO A 15 -9.35 -22.47 -5.07
CA PRO A 15 -9.62 -22.67 -3.64
C PRO A 15 -9.42 -24.13 -3.24
N ASP A 16 -8.87 -24.37 -2.04
CA ASP A 16 -8.74 -25.69 -1.39
C ASP A 16 -7.98 -26.80 -2.17
N LYS A 17 -7.23 -26.45 -3.23
CA LYS A 17 -6.37 -27.41 -3.95
C LYS A 17 -4.89 -27.09 -3.74
N SER A 18 -4.10 -28.11 -3.39
CA SER A 18 -2.64 -28.02 -3.45
C SER A 18 -2.21 -27.59 -4.85
N PRO A 19 -1.22 -26.67 -4.97
CA PRO A 19 -0.74 -26.15 -6.25
C PRO A 19 0.01 -27.25 -7.00
N GLY A 20 -0.71 -28.07 -7.76
CA GLY A 20 -0.13 -29.07 -8.65
C GLY A 20 -0.65 -28.84 -10.05
N GLY A 21 0.15 -28.20 -10.91
CA GLY A 21 -0.15 -28.09 -12.34
C GLY A 21 -0.16 -26.68 -12.92
N GLY A 22 0.37 -25.69 -12.19
CA GLY A 22 0.24 -24.27 -12.54
C GLY A 22 1.52 -23.55 -12.93
N GLY A 23 2.61 -24.21 -13.34
CA GLY A 23 3.80 -23.59 -13.96
C GLY A 23 4.59 -22.52 -13.16
N LEU A 24 4.09 -22.05 -12.02
CA LEU A 24 4.68 -21.04 -11.13
C LEU A 24 5.40 -21.67 -9.92
N GLU A 25 5.70 -22.96 -10.00
CA GLU A 25 6.23 -23.81 -8.90
C GLU A 25 7.62 -23.37 -8.42
N ASN A 26 8.33 -22.57 -9.22
CA ASN A 26 9.64 -22.02 -8.90
C ASN A 26 9.59 -20.60 -8.31
N LEU A 27 8.40 -20.07 -8.01
CA LEU A 27 8.24 -18.79 -7.32
C LEU A 27 8.08 -19.02 -5.82
N THR A 28 8.98 -18.45 -5.02
CA THR A 28 8.85 -18.38 -3.57
C THR A 28 8.55 -16.95 -3.14
N VAL A 29 7.81 -16.82 -2.04
CA VAL A 29 7.52 -15.53 -1.41
C VAL A 29 8.61 -15.27 -0.37
N ASP A 30 9.23 -14.10 -0.44
CA ASP A 30 10.18 -13.68 0.59
C ASP A 30 9.46 -13.57 1.95
N ASN A 31 10.10 -14.00 3.05
CA ASN A 31 9.50 -14.00 4.39
C ASN A 31 8.94 -12.65 4.78
N ALA A 32 9.60 -11.58 4.34
CA ALA A 32 9.11 -10.23 4.49
C ALA A 32 7.91 -9.94 3.58
N TYR A 33 7.12 -10.91 3.06
CA TYR A 33 5.88 -10.74 2.27
C TYR A 33 4.80 -11.75 2.66
N LEU A 34 4.98 -12.46 3.79
CA LEU A 34 4.05 -13.49 4.24
C LEU A 34 2.67 -12.91 4.61
N LEU A 35 2.61 -11.76 5.28
CA LEU A 35 1.33 -11.15 5.67
C LEU A 35 0.51 -10.67 4.46
N GLU A 36 1.17 -10.09 3.45
CA GLU A 36 0.56 -9.64 2.21
C GLU A 36 0.15 -10.84 1.36
N ALA A 37 0.96 -11.89 1.34
CA ALA A 37 0.57 -13.15 0.71
C ALA A 37 -0.66 -13.76 1.39
N GLN A 38 -0.75 -13.71 2.72
CA GLN A 38 -1.93 -14.13 3.48
C GLN A 38 -3.16 -13.24 3.19
N ARG A 39 -2.99 -11.91 3.14
CA ARG A 39 -4.08 -10.98 2.79
C ARG A 39 -4.55 -11.16 1.35
N LEU A 40 -3.63 -11.31 0.41
CA LEU A 40 -3.91 -11.64 -0.97
C LEU A 40 -4.71 -12.95 -1.04
N HIS A 41 -4.26 -13.97 -0.33
CA HIS A 41 -4.94 -15.27 -0.26
C HIS A 41 -6.35 -15.13 0.32
N ALA A 42 -6.52 -14.43 1.44
CA ALA A 42 -7.84 -14.20 2.05
C ALA A 42 -8.80 -13.44 1.11
N GLU A 43 -8.29 -12.43 0.39
CA GLU A 43 -9.08 -11.69 -0.59
C GLU A 43 -9.43 -12.53 -1.81
N LEU A 44 -8.51 -13.37 -2.30
CA LEU A 44 -8.76 -14.31 -3.38
C LEU A 44 -9.80 -15.35 -2.97
N GLU A 45 -9.70 -15.93 -1.76
CA GLU A 45 -10.71 -16.83 -1.20
C GLU A 45 -12.10 -16.18 -1.14
N ARG A 46 -12.17 -14.96 -0.60
CA ARG A 46 -13.41 -14.20 -0.49
C ARG A 46 -14.06 -13.95 -1.85
N ARG A 47 -13.27 -13.67 -2.89
CA ARG A 47 -13.76 -13.42 -4.26
C ARG A 47 -14.11 -14.70 -4.99
N ALA A 48 -13.32 -15.74 -4.80
CA ALA A 48 -13.49 -17.05 -5.39
C ALA A 48 -14.76 -17.74 -4.89
N ARG A 49 -15.13 -17.52 -3.60
CA ARG A 49 -16.33 -18.11 -2.97
C ARG A 49 -16.39 -19.62 -3.17
N GLY A 50 -15.24 -20.29 -3.02
CA GLY A 50 -15.10 -21.74 -3.22
C GLY A 50 -15.10 -22.20 -4.69
N GLN A 51 -15.09 -21.30 -5.67
CA GLN A 51 -15.01 -21.63 -7.10
C GLN A 51 -13.70 -21.12 -7.72
N PRO A 52 -13.15 -21.80 -8.74
CA PRO A 52 -11.98 -21.29 -9.47
C PRO A 52 -12.17 -19.86 -9.95
N LEU A 53 -11.21 -18.99 -9.64
CA LEU A 53 -11.23 -17.59 -10.04
C LEU A 53 -10.16 -17.34 -11.10
N CYS A 54 -10.59 -16.91 -12.28
CA CYS A 54 -9.68 -16.48 -13.34
C CYS A 54 -9.02 -15.15 -12.93
N VAL A 55 -7.69 -15.10 -12.96
CA VAL A 55 -6.88 -13.96 -12.52
C VAL A 55 -5.85 -13.59 -13.58
N GLU A 56 -5.54 -12.30 -13.64
CA GLU A 56 -4.48 -11.77 -14.49
C GLU A 56 -3.23 -11.53 -13.65
N VAL A 57 -2.08 -11.99 -14.14
CA VAL A 57 -0.80 -11.90 -13.43
C VAL A 57 0.24 -11.19 -14.30
N ASP A 58 0.74 -10.07 -13.79
CA ASP A 58 1.84 -9.31 -14.36
C ASP A 58 3.13 -9.57 -13.59
N ILE A 59 4.15 -10.12 -14.26
CA ILE A 59 5.47 -10.38 -13.68
C ILE A 59 6.43 -9.28 -14.12
N ARG A 60 7.08 -8.62 -13.15
CA ARG A 60 8.02 -7.51 -13.41
C ARG A 60 9.29 -7.68 -12.56
N PRO A 61 10.46 -7.25 -13.05
CA PRO A 61 11.67 -7.26 -12.26
C PRO A 61 11.58 -6.18 -11.18
N VAL A 62 11.93 -6.54 -9.95
CA VAL A 62 12.09 -5.57 -8.86
C VAL A 62 13.34 -4.75 -9.15
N LYS A 63 13.18 -3.46 -9.46
CA LYS A 63 14.31 -2.58 -9.80
C LYS A 63 15.25 -2.31 -8.63
N ASN A 64 14.69 -2.18 -7.43
CA ASN A 64 15.44 -1.97 -6.20
C ASN A 64 14.63 -2.56 -5.04
N LYS A 65 15.11 -3.70 -4.52
CA LYS A 65 14.47 -4.39 -3.39
C LYS A 65 14.35 -3.47 -2.17
N ARG A 66 15.37 -2.64 -1.89
CA ARG A 66 15.35 -1.66 -0.79
C ARG A 66 14.20 -0.67 -0.91
N THR A 67 13.96 -0.11 -2.11
CA THR A 67 12.85 0.83 -2.33
C THR A 67 11.49 0.15 -2.23
N LEU A 68 11.39 -1.13 -2.64
CA LEU A 68 10.17 -1.91 -2.49
C LEU A 68 9.87 -2.18 -1.01
N ASP A 69 10.89 -2.59 -0.26
CA ASP A 69 10.80 -2.86 1.17
C ASP A 69 10.48 -1.58 1.96
N GLN A 70 11.07 -0.43 1.58
CA GLN A 70 10.75 0.90 2.12
C GLN A 70 9.28 1.29 1.88
N ASN A 71 8.79 1.17 0.64
CA ASN A 71 7.40 1.48 0.31
C ASN A 71 6.42 0.59 1.07
N ARG A 72 6.78 -0.67 1.24
CA ARG A 72 5.98 -1.64 1.98
C ARG A 72 5.96 -1.34 3.47
N LEU A 73 7.13 -1.07 4.08
CA LEU A 73 7.23 -0.62 5.47
C LEU A 73 6.36 0.62 5.68
N MET A 74 6.51 1.64 4.83
CA MET A 74 5.71 2.86 4.85
C MET A 74 4.21 2.56 4.89
N TRP A 75 3.69 1.74 3.97
CA TRP A 75 2.26 1.39 3.95
C TRP A 75 1.83 0.57 5.17
N ALA A 76 2.67 -0.33 5.68
CA ALA A 76 2.37 -1.09 6.90
C ALA A 76 2.22 -0.16 8.12
N LEU A 77 3.15 0.79 8.29
CA LEU A 77 3.12 1.79 9.35
C LEU A 77 1.90 2.72 9.23
N LEU A 78 1.57 3.17 8.01
CA LEU A 78 0.39 4.01 7.76
C LEU A 78 -0.92 3.29 8.09
N ASN A 79 -1.01 1.98 7.83
CA ASN A 79 -2.17 1.19 8.23
C ASN A 79 -2.28 1.12 9.75
N ARG A 80 -1.19 0.89 10.48
CA ARG A 80 -1.21 0.90 11.95
C ARG A 80 -1.60 2.26 12.50
N LEU A 81 -1.08 3.34 11.92
CA LEU A 81 -1.44 4.70 12.30
C LEU A 81 -2.93 4.95 12.09
N ALA A 82 -3.48 4.54 10.94
CA ALA A 82 -4.90 4.64 10.64
C ALA A 82 -5.76 3.87 11.66
N LEU A 83 -5.35 2.66 12.04
CA LEU A 83 -5.99 1.86 13.09
C LEU A 83 -5.97 2.59 14.44
N ALA A 84 -4.80 3.09 14.87
CA ALA A 84 -4.64 3.81 16.12
C ALA A 84 -5.50 5.07 16.19
N LEU A 85 -5.58 5.83 15.10
CA LEU A 85 -6.39 7.05 15.01
C LEU A 85 -7.89 6.77 14.90
N SER A 86 -8.29 5.60 14.37
CA SER A 86 -9.70 5.25 14.18
C SER A 86 -10.37 4.66 15.42
N GLY A 87 -9.59 4.04 16.32
CA GLY A 87 -10.11 3.42 17.54
C GLY A 87 -11.26 2.42 17.29
N ASP A 88 -11.15 1.60 16.24
CA ASP A 88 -12.18 0.65 15.76
C ASP A 88 -13.51 1.27 15.28
N THR A 89 -13.56 2.58 15.01
CA THR A 89 -14.77 3.23 14.47
C THR A 89 -14.98 2.89 12.99
N PRO A 90 -16.14 2.34 12.58
CA PRO A 90 -16.45 2.10 11.17
C PRO A 90 -16.46 3.41 10.37
N GLY A 91 -15.67 3.48 9.30
CA GLY A 91 -15.49 4.71 8.52
C GLY A 91 -14.47 5.69 9.10
N GLY A 92 -13.61 5.23 10.02
CA GLY A 92 -12.52 6.00 10.58
C GLY A 92 -11.42 6.40 9.57
N VAL A 93 -10.33 6.92 10.10
CA VAL A 93 -9.15 7.36 9.34
C VAL A 93 -8.58 6.20 8.53
N THR A 94 -8.34 6.42 7.23
CA THR A 94 -7.72 5.40 6.36
C THR A 94 -6.23 5.64 6.20
N ALA A 95 -5.48 4.61 5.79
CA ALA A 95 -4.05 4.74 5.51
C ALA A 95 -3.77 5.78 4.42
N GLU A 96 -4.65 5.92 3.42
CA GLU A 96 -4.54 6.94 2.38
C GLU A 96 -4.75 8.37 2.93
N GLN A 97 -5.65 8.54 3.90
CA GLN A 97 -5.80 9.84 4.61
C GLN A 97 -4.50 10.18 5.34
N CYS A 98 -3.99 9.27 6.17
CA CYS A 98 -2.73 9.45 6.90
C CYS A 98 -1.59 9.79 5.95
N TYR A 99 -1.51 9.09 4.81
CA TYR A 99 -0.49 9.31 3.80
C TYR A 99 -0.56 10.71 3.20
N LEU A 100 -1.75 11.16 2.78
CA LEU A 100 -1.91 12.49 2.18
C LEU A 100 -1.68 13.61 3.19
N ASP A 101 -2.08 13.41 4.45
CA ASP A 101 -1.82 14.39 5.51
C ASP A 101 -0.34 14.52 5.80
N LEU A 102 0.37 13.39 5.94
CA LEU A 102 1.81 13.40 6.13
C LEU A 102 2.55 13.94 4.91
N LEU A 103 2.07 13.71 3.69
CA LEU A 103 2.63 14.34 2.49
C LEU A 103 2.50 15.86 2.54
N VAL A 104 1.35 16.38 2.98
CA VAL A 104 1.16 17.83 3.16
C VAL A 104 2.09 18.38 4.25
N GLU A 105 2.21 17.69 5.38
CA GLU A 105 3.15 18.07 6.47
C GLU A 105 4.60 18.08 5.97
N PHE A 106 4.96 17.13 5.10
CA PHE A 106 6.28 17.03 4.48
C PHE A 106 6.50 18.05 3.35
N GLY A 107 5.50 18.87 3.02
CA GLY A 107 5.57 19.91 2.00
C GLY A 107 5.30 19.44 0.56
N ALA A 108 4.78 18.23 0.37
CA ALA A 108 4.37 17.73 -0.93
C ALA A 108 3.01 18.31 -1.36
N GLU A 109 2.85 18.55 -2.66
CA GLU A 109 1.61 19.07 -3.22
C GLU A 109 0.50 18.00 -3.20
N VAL A 110 -0.57 18.31 -2.48
CA VAL A 110 -1.82 17.55 -2.49
C VAL A 110 -2.94 18.49 -2.91
N GLU A 111 -3.59 18.18 -4.02
CA GLU A 111 -4.67 18.99 -4.54
C GLU A 111 -6.03 18.41 -4.13
N THR A 112 -7.01 19.30 -3.95
CA THR A 112 -8.40 18.91 -3.66
C THR A 112 -9.29 19.30 -4.83
N TRP A 113 -9.88 18.31 -5.50
CA TRP A 113 -10.71 18.52 -6.69
C TRP A 113 -12.16 18.14 -6.43
N ARG A 114 -13.07 18.89 -7.05
CA ARG A 114 -14.47 18.50 -7.18
C ARG A 114 -14.66 17.77 -8.51
N VAL A 115 -15.01 16.49 -8.47
CA VAL A 115 -15.12 15.65 -9.66
C VAL A 115 -16.41 14.84 -9.69
N PRO A 116 -16.95 14.48 -10.87
CA PRO A 116 -18.07 13.54 -10.94
C PRO A 116 -17.66 12.17 -10.36
N VAL A 117 -18.52 11.50 -9.61
CA VAL A 117 -18.19 10.20 -8.99
C VAL A 117 -17.73 9.15 -10.01
N LYS A 118 -18.31 9.20 -11.22
CA LYS A 118 -17.96 8.30 -12.33
C LYS A 118 -16.52 8.43 -12.82
N THR A 119 -15.80 9.52 -12.50
CA THR A 119 -14.40 9.71 -12.93
C THR A 119 -13.39 9.11 -11.94
N LEU A 120 -13.83 8.66 -10.76
CA LEU A 120 -12.94 8.05 -9.75
C LEU A 120 -12.08 6.90 -10.29
N PRO A 121 -12.59 5.96 -11.11
CA PRO A 121 -11.76 4.90 -11.67
C PRO A 121 -10.63 5.43 -12.57
N ALA A 122 -10.93 6.44 -13.39
CA ALA A 122 -9.94 7.06 -14.27
C ALA A 122 -8.87 7.82 -13.47
N LEU A 123 -9.28 8.52 -12.41
CA LEU A 123 -8.34 9.21 -11.52
C LEU A 123 -7.42 8.23 -10.79
N ARG A 124 -7.94 7.11 -10.30
CA ARG A 124 -7.14 6.06 -9.65
C ARG A 124 -6.10 5.41 -10.58
N ASN A 125 -6.34 5.46 -11.89
CA ASN A 125 -5.37 5.01 -12.88
C ASN A 125 -4.31 6.09 -13.18
N ALA A 126 -4.68 7.36 -13.11
CA ALA A 126 -3.81 8.48 -13.44
C ALA A 126 -2.92 8.92 -12.26
N TYR A 127 -3.45 8.87 -11.04
CA TYR A 127 -2.80 9.32 -9.82
C TYR A 127 -2.49 8.15 -8.89
N ARG A 128 -1.39 8.27 -8.15
CA ARG A 128 -0.94 7.21 -7.24
C ARG A 128 -1.81 7.09 -6.01
N VAL A 129 -2.28 8.22 -5.48
CA VAL A 129 -3.19 8.23 -4.35
C VAL A 129 -4.37 9.13 -4.69
N VAL A 130 -5.56 8.54 -4.60
CA VAL A 130 -6.84 9.21 -4.79
C VAL A 130 -7.72 8.86 -3.62
N GLN A 131 -7.97 9.85 -2.78
CA GLN A 131 -8.81 9.70 -1.61
C GLN A 131 -10.12 10.44 -1.82
N LYS A 132 -11.25 9.75 -1.69
CA LYS A 132 -12.56 10.38 -1.66
C LYS A 132 -12.79 10.95 -0.27
N VAL A 133 -12.97 12.26 -0.16
CA VAL A 133 -13.19 12.97 1.11
C VAL A 133 -14.68 13.02 1.42
N GLU A 134 -15.50 13.41 0.43
CA GLU A 134 -16.91 13.66 0.65
C GLU A 134 -17.73 13.30 -0.60
N GLN A 135 -18.92 12.72 -0.39
CA GLN A 135 -19.93 12.54 -1.43
C GLN A 135 -20.86 13.77 -1.44
N LEU A 136 -21.03 14.37 -2.62
CA LEU A 136 -21.97 15.49 -2.82
C LEU A 136 -23.26 14.98 -3.48
N ASP A 137 -24.39 15.63 -3.20
CA ASP A 137 -25.74 15.18 -3.59
C ASP A 137 -26.00 15.17 -5.11
N ASN A 138 -25.15 15.83 -5.90
CA ASN A 138 -25.34 15.98 -7.35
C ASN A 138 -24.56 14.96 -8.20
N GLY A 139 -24.16 13.82 -7.62
CA GLY A 139 -23.29 12.85 -8.29
C GLY A 139 -21.84 13.32 -8.47
N TYR A 140 -21.44 14.31 -7.68
CA TYR A 140 -20.06 14.79 -7.54
C TYR A 140 -19.48 14.32 -6.21
N CYS A 141 -18.17 14.34 -6.10
CA CYS A 141 -17.46 14.10 -4.86
C CYS A 141 -16.24 15.01 -4.77
N MET A 142 -15.83 15.29 -3.54
CA MET A 142 -14.54 15.92 -3.26
C MET A 142 -13.49 14.82 -3.16
N VAL A 143 -12.39 14.98 -3.88
CA VAL A 143 -11.25 14.06 -3.86
C VAL A 143 -9.98 14.82 -3.55
N ARG A 144 -9.12 14.21 -2.73
CA ARG A 144 -7.72 14.62 -2.59
C ARG A 144 -6.87 13.72 -3.47
N ILE A 145 -5.96 14.33 -4.21
CA ILE A 145 -5.03 13.65 -5.10
C ILE A 145 -3.61 14.09 -4.80
N GLY A 146 -2.69 13.13 -4.83
CA GLY A 146 -1.27 13.38 -4.65
C GLY A 146 -0.44 12.58 -5.67
N LEU A 147 0.66 13.16 -6.11
CA LEU A 147 1.67 12.46 -6.93
C LEU A 147 2.40 11.36 -6.15
N GLY A 148 2.34 11.44 -4.81
CA GLY A 148 2.96 10.49 -3.89
C GLY A 148 4.47 10.67 -3.75
N SER A 149 5.07 9.87 -2.88
CA SER A 149 6.51 9.77 -2.59
C SER A 149 7.34 9.18 -3.75
N SER A 150 6.75 8.99 -4.92
CA SER A 150 7.43 8.38 -6.08
C SER A 150 8.51 9.26 -6.71
N ASN A 151 8.48 10.57 -6.42
CA ASN A 151 9.50 11.53 -6.81
C ASN A 151 10.51 11.84 -5.68
N PHE A 152 10.34 11.24 -4.50
CA PHE A 152 11.24 11.47 -3.38
C PHE A 152 12.61 10.87 -3.71
N ASP A 153 13.66 11.63 -3.41
CA ASP A 153 14.99 11.06 -3.37
C ASP A 153 15.16 10.12 -2.17
N ARG A 154 16.34 9.51 -2.04
CA ARG A 154 16.61 8.53 -0.98
C ARG A 154 16.47 9.16 0.41
N GLN A 155 16.93 10.40 0.60
CA GLN A 155 16.88 11.08 1.88
C GLN A 155 15.44 11.48 2.22
N GLN A 156 14.72 12.06 1.26
CA GLN A 156 13.32 12.41 1.41
C GLN A 156 12.45 11.20 1.76
N MET A 157 12.68 10.04 1.12
CA MET A 157 11.96 8.81 1.46
C MET A 157 12.32 8.29 2.86
N HIS A 158 13.59 8.43 3.26
CA HIS A 158 14.04 8.05 4.58
C HIS A 158 13.38 8.90 5.66
N ASP A 159 13.49 10.22 5.54
CA ASP A 159 12.92 11.21 6.47
C ASP A 159 11.39 11.09 6.56
N PHE A 160 10.74 10.74 5.44
CA PHE A 160 9.31 10.50 5.42
C PHE A 160 8.91 9.26 6.25
N ILE A 161 9.69 8.17 6.19
CA ILE A 161 9.45 6.98 7.01
C ILE A 161 9.71 7.28 8.50
N ASP A 162 10.78 8.01 8.81
CA ASP A 162 11.06 8.46 10.18
C ASP A 162 9.89 9.29 10.75
N ARG A 163 9.35 10.21 9.94
CA ARG A 163 8.17 11.00 10.35
C ARG A 163 6.93 10.14 10.60
N ILE A 164 6.74 9.04 9.88
CA ILE A 164 5.64 8.09 10.15
C ILE A 164 5.84 7.39 11.50
N PHE A 165 7.08 7.00 11.84
CA PHE A 165 7.39 6.44 13.16
C PHE A 165 7.15 7.44 14.28
N ASP A 166 7.56 8.70 14.10
CA ASP A 166 7.25 9.78 15.05
C ASP A 166 5.73 9.91 15.25
N ARG A 167 4.97 9.87 14.16
CA ARG A 167 3.51 9.99 14.21
C ARG A 167 2.84 8.80 14.91
N LEU A 168 3.38 7.60 14.75
CA LEU A 168 2.95 6.41 15.49
C LEU A 168 3.21 6.58 16.99
N ALA A 169 4.39 7.07 17.37
CA ALA A 169 4.72 7.34 18.77
C ALA A 169 3.82 8.43 19.37
N GLU A 170 3.57 9.53 18.64
CA GLU A 170 2.62 10.59 19.03
C GLU A 170 1.19 10.06 19.20
N ALA A 171 0.79 9.07 18.39
CA ALA A 171 -0.51 8.40 18.49
C ALA A 171 -0.56 7.32 19.60
N GLY A 172 0.53 7.12 20.35
CA GLY A 172 0.61 6.14 21.44
C GLY A 172 0.79 4.70 20.98
N VAL A 173 1.28 4.47 19.75
CA VAL A 173 1.60 3.13 19.23
C VAL A 173 3.04 2.78 19.62
N ASP A 174 3.20 2.04 20.72
CA ASP A 174 4.50 1.63 21.29
C ASP A 174 4.67 0.11 21.40
N ASP A 175 3.93 -0.64 20.59
CA ASP A 175 3.97 -2.10 20.62
C ASP A 175 5.36 -2.66 20.24
N ALA A 176 5.64 -3.87 20.72
CA ALA A 176 6.94 -4.52 20.54
C ALA A 176 7.30 -4.71 19.06
N GLU A 177 6.32 -4.94 18.18
CA GLU A 177 6.52 -5.13 16.75
C GLU A 177 6.91 -3.81 16.07
N THR A 178 6.23 -2.71 16.39
CA THR A 178 6.59 -1.37 15.88
C THR A 178 7.97 -0.94 16.37
N THR A 179 8.32 -1.23 17.63
CA THR A 179 9.65 -0.95 18.18
C THR A 179 10.75 -1.76 17.50
N GLU A 180 10.51 -3.04 17.23
CA GLU A 180 11.46 -3.89 16.51
C GLU A 180 11.65 -3.42 15.07
N GLN A 181 10.56 -3.08 14.38
CA GLN A 181 10.61 -2.53 13.03
C GLN A 181 11.37 -1.21 12.95
N TYR A 182 11.23 -0.33 13.95
CA TYR A 182 12.03 0.88 14.03
C TYR A 182 13.53 0.56 14.20
N ARG A 183 13.89 -0.39 15.06
CA ARG A 183 15.29 -0.80 15.24
C ARG A 183 15.89 -1.40 13.97
N ASP A 184 15.14 -2.27 13.28
CA ASP A 184 15.59 -2.87 12.03
C ASP A 184 15.71 -1.83 10.91
N TRP A 185 14.79 -0.87 10.87
CA TRP A 185 14.87 0.30 9.98
C TRP A 185 16.15 1.10 10.20
N ARG A 186 16.49 1.44 11.45
CA ARG A 186 17.71 2.16 11.81
C ARG A 186 18.99 1.37 11.52
N ARG A 187 19.00 0.05 11.79
CA ARG A 187 20.16 -0.82 11.46
C ARG A 187 20.40 -0.94 9.96
N ALA A 188 19.33 -0.98 9.16
CA ALA A 188 19.44 -1.00 7.71
C ALA A 188 19.97 0.33 7.13
N ASP A 189 19.84 1.42 7.89
CA ASP A 189 20.38 2.73 7.55
C ASP A 189 21.87 2.87 7.93
N GLU A 190 22.28 2.33 9.09
CA GLU A 190 23.69 2.31 9.56
C GLU A 190 24.66 1.47 8.71
N LEU A 191 24.15 0.69 7.75
CA LEU A 191 24.95 -0.10 6.79
C LEU A 191 25.34 0.70 5.53
N TYR A 192 25.22 2.04 5.56
CA TYR A 192 25.58 2.99 4.50
C TYR A 192 26.45 4.13 5.02
#